data_AF-A0A2P5BI08-F1
#
_entry.id   AF-A0A2P5BI08-F1
#
_cell.length_a   1.000
_cell.length_b   1.000
_cell.length_c   1.000
_cell.angle_alpha   90.00
_cell.angle_beta   90.00
_cell.angle_gamma   90.00
#
_symmetry.space_group_name_H-M   'P 1'
#
loop_
_entity.id
_entity.type
_entity.pdbx_description
1 polymer ?
#
loop_
_entity_poly.entity_id
_entity_poly.type
_entity_poly.pdbx_seq_one_letter_code
_entity_poly.pdbx_strand_id
1 'polypeptide(L)'
;MSFSDSDSSSNNGRASEYKIFRQTSRDRLLHEMLGSTKKGDSKSWKVLIMDKVTVKVMSHSCKMADITDQGISLVEDLFRRREPLPSMDAIYFIQPLKENVVMFLSDMSGREPLYRKAFVFFSSPIPKEFVNHIKSDTSVLPRIGALREMNLEYFPIETQAFITDHERALEDLFGDVENPRKFNACLNSMAIRIATVFASLKCPAEISPKIRR
;
A
#
# COMPACT_ATOMS: atom_id res chain seq x y z
N MET A 1 -10.93 -34.48 19.94
CA MET A 1 -10.09 -33.95 21.03
C MET A 1 -9.03 -33.07 20.39
N SER A 2 -8.85 -31.90 20.99
CA SER A 2 -8.02 -30.78 20.57
C SER A 2 -6.54 -31.11 20.59
N PHE A 3 -5.76 -30.54 19.68
CA PHE A 3 -4.33 -30.36 19.87
C PHE A 3 -4.02 -28.87 19.76
N SER A 4 -3.90 -28.27 20.94
CA SER A 4 -3.17 -27.03 21.15
C SER A 4 -1.68 -27.35 21.00
N ASP A 5 -0.93 -26.50 20.32
CA ASP A 5 0.50 -26.31 20.63
C ASP A 5 0.78 -24.82 20.61
N SER A 6 1.07 -24.32 21.82
CA SER A 6 1.64 -23.01 22.07
C SER A 6 3.14 -23.21 22.12
N ASP A 7 3.91 -22.46 21.34
CA ASP A 7 5.34 -22.28 21.63
C ASP A 7 5.68 -20.80 21.64
N SER A 8 6.10 -20.34 22.81
CA SER A 8 6.68 -19.03 23.09
C SER A 8 7.98 -19.25 23.85
N SER A 9 9.10 -18.71 23.34
CA SER A 9 10.32 -18.21 24.03
C SER A 9 11.53 -18.35 23.07
N SER A 10 12.06 -17.27 22.49
CA SER A 10 12.96 -16.22 23.01
C SER A 10 14.46 -16.60 23.07
N ASN A 11 15.23 -15.91 22.22
CA ASN A 11 16.67 -15.57 22.28
C ASN A 11 17.72 -16.67 22.50
N ASN A 12 18.63 -16.84 21.54
CA ASN A 12 19.95 -16.17 21.52
C ASN A 12 20.81 -16.74 20.37
N GLY A 13 21.30 -15.91 19.45
CA GLY A 13 22.15 -16.39 18.37
C GLY A 13 22.41 -15.34 17.30
N ARG A 14 23.61 -14.76 17.35
CA ARG A 14 24.16 -13.75 16.44
C ARG A 14 24.32 -14.33 15.02
N ALA A 15 23.23 -14.41 14.26
CA ALA A 15 23.20 -14.81 12.86
C ALA A 15 22.47 -13.70 12.09
N SER A 16 23.12 -13.15 11.06
CA SER A 16 22.68 -12.03 10.22
C SER A 16 21.18 -11.77 10.27
N GLU A 17 20.82 -10.57 10.74
CA GLU A 17 19.46 -10.02 10.71
C GLU A 17 19.06 -9.76 9.25
N TYR A 18 18.84 -10.83 8.47
CA TYR A 18 18.26 -10.74 7.14
C TYR A 18 16.81 -10.31 7.34
N LYS A 19 16.57 -9.00 7.29
CA LYS A 19 15.22 -8.45 7.33
C LYS A 19 14.42 -9.03 6.17
N ILE A 20 13.58 -10.01 6.50
CA ILE A 20 12.69 -10.70 5.57
C ILE A 20 11.87 -9.63 4.86
N PHE A 21 11.87 -9.59 3.51
CA PHE A 21 11.08 -8.61 2.75
C PHE A 21 9.63 -8.58 3.23
N ARG A 22 9.07 -9.76 3.49
CA ARG A 22 7.73 -9.94 4.04
C ARG A 22 7.56 -9.32 5.43
N GLN A 23 8.52 -9.51 6.35
CA GLN A 23 8.44 -8.96 7.71
C GLN A 23 8.57 -7.44 7.69
N THR A 24 9.49 -6.91 6.88
CA THR A 24 9.66 -5.45 6.72
C THR A 24 8.39 -4.82 6.12
N SER A 25 7.83 -5.41 5.06
CA SER A 25 6.56 -4.96 4.49
C SER A 25 5.42 -5.02 5.50
N ARG A 26 5.31 -6.13 6.22
CA ARG A 26 4.30 -6.34 7.27
C ARG A 26 4.40 -5.28 8.36
N ASP A 27 5.59 -5.04 8.91
CA ASP A 27 5.76 -4.10 10.01
C ASP A 27 5.43 -2.67 9.59
N ARG A 28 5.80 -2.29 8.36
CA ARG A 28 5.43 -0.99 7.80
C ARG A 28 3.92 -0.88 7.56
N LEU A 29 3.27 -1.90 6.99
CA LEU A 29 1.82 -1.87 6.76
C LEU A 29 1.03 -1.82 8.09
N LEU A 30 1.39 -2.65 9.06
CA LEU A 30 0.63 -2.75 10.31
C LEU A 30 0.92 -1.59 11.27
N HIS A 31 2.19 -1.22 11.46
CA HIS A 31 2.55 -0.20 12.45
C HIS A 31 2.64 1.20 11.84
N GLU A 32 3.29 1.34 10.68
CA GLU A 32 3.52 2.66 10.07
C GLU A 32 2.28 3.19 9.34
N MET A 33 1.50 2.33 8.67
CA MET A 33 0.25 2.71 8.01
C MET A 33 -0.94 2.59 8.97
N LEU A 34 -1.37 1.37 9.31
CA LEU A 34 -2.59 1.18 10.13
C LEU A 34 -2.42 1.73 11.55
N GLY A 35 -1.28 1.48 12.19
CA GLY A 35 -0.97 1.98 13.53
C GLY A 35 -0.96 3.51 13.62
N SER A 36 -0.48 4.21 12.58
CA SER A 36 -0.46 5.69 12.59
C SER A 36 -1.84 6.34 12.59
N THR A 37 -2.88 5.60 12.22
CA THR A 37 -4.27 6.08 12.23
C THR A 37 -4.97 5.89 13.58
N LYS A 38 -4.34 5.19 14.54
CA LYS A 38 -4.86 5.04 15.90
C LYS A 38 -4.64 6.34 16.67
N LYS A 39 -5.72 7.09 16.91
CA LYS A 39 -5.68 8.34 17.67
C LYS A 39 -6.19 8.09 19.10
N GLY A 40 -5.27 7.80 20.02
CA GLY A 40 -5.57 7.52 21.44
C GLY A 40 -5.98 6.06 21.73
N ASP A 41 -6.20 5.75 23.01
CA ASP A 41 -6.51 4.41 23.52
C ASP A 41 -7.90 3.87 23.12
N SER A 42 -8.71 4.66 22.40
CA SER A 42 -10.00 4.19 21.91
C SER A 42 -9.85 3.44 20.59
N LYS A 43 -10.15 2.14 20.61
CA LYS A 43 -10.34 1.30 19.41
C LYS A 43 -11.53 1.81 18.60
N SER A 44 -11.31 2.85 17.80
CA SER A 44 -12.24 3.27 16.76
C SER A 44 -12.06 2.38 15.54
N TRP A 45 -13.10 1.59 15.23
CA TRP A 45 -13.14 0.76 14.04
C TRP A 45 -13.06 1.60 12.77
N LYS A 46 -12.33 1.08 11.76
CA LYS A 46 -12.11 1.76 10.48
C LYS A 46 -12.37 0.82 9.31
N VAL A 47 -12.72 1.41 8.18
CA VAL A 47 -12.86 0.70 6.91
C VAL A 47 -11.56 0.83 6.13
N LEU A 48 -11.01 -0.28 5.65
CA LEU A 48 -9.83 -0.31 4.78
C LEU A 48 -10.28 -0.47 3.33
N ILE A 49 -9.96 0.50 2.49
CA ILE A 49 -10.31 0.53 1.07
C ILE A 49 -9.04 0.32 0.26
N MET A 50 -9.07 -0.66 -0.63
CA MET A 50 -7.91 -1.03 -1.44
C MET A 50 -8.26 -1.13 -2.93
N ASP A 51 -7.25 -0.98 -3.78
CA ASP A 51 -7.33 -1.32 -5.21
C ASP A 51 -6.82 -2.75 -5.49
N LYS A 52 -6.93 -3.19 -6.74
CA LYS A 52 -6.51 -4.53 -7.18
C LYS A 52 -5.05 -4.87 -6.85
N VAL A 53 -4.12 -3.92 -7.00
CA VAL A 53 -2.68 -4.13 -6.78
C VAL A 53 -2.35 -4.12 -5.29
N THR A 54 -2.90 -3.17 -4.56
CA THR A 54 -2.72 -3.01 -3.11
C THR A 54 -3.35 -4.14 -2.31
N VAL A 55 -4.49 -4.70 -2.75
CA VAL A 55 -5.04 -5.96 -2.21
C VAL A 55 -4.01 -7.08 -2.34
N LYS A 56 -3.38 -7.25 -3.51
CA LYS A 56 -2.33 -8.25 -3.68
C LYS A 56 -1.16 -7.97 -2.72
N VAL A 57 -0.67 -6.73 -2.60
CA VAL A 57 0.45 -6.38 -1.69
C VAL A 57 0.12 -6.75 -0.23
N MET A 58 -1.10 -6.41 0.21
CA MET A 58 -1.57 -6.68 1.56
C MET A 58 -1.68 -8.19 1.83
N SER A 59 -2.25 -8.96 0.89
CA SER A 59 -2.42 -10.41 1.02
C SER A 59 -1.10 -11.19 1.08
N HIS A 60 -0.03 -10.71 0.44
CA HIS A 60 1.30 -11.36 0.52
C HIS A 60 1.99 -11.09 1.87
N SER A 61 1.71 -9.94 2.49
CA SER A 61 2.43 -9.47 3.68
C SER A 61 1.71 -9.76 5.00
N CYS A 62 0.38 -9.72 5.02
CA CYS A 62 -0.44 -9.73 6.23
C CYS A 62 -1.58 -10.76 6.15
N LYS A 63 -1.94 -11.38 7.28
CA LYS A 63 -3.16 -12.18 7.38
C LYS A 63 -4.33 -11.28 7.79
N MET A 64 -5.58 -11.72 7.52
CA MET A 64 -6.77 -10.98 7.94
C MET A 64 -6.82 -10.72 9.46
N ALA A 65 -6.41 -11.69 10.27
CA ALA A 65 -6.33 -11.53 11.73
C ALA A 65 -5.46 -10.31 12.14
N ASP A 66 -4.31 -10.14 11.50
CA ASP A 66 -3.41 -9.03 11.79
C ASP A 66 -4.03 -7.67 11.44
N ILE A 67 -4.83 -7.64 10.37
CA ILE A 67 -5.50 -6.41 9.90
C ILE A 67 -6.63 -6.04 10.86
N THR A 68 -7.43 -7.02 11.30
CA THR A 68 -8.49 -6.82 12.28
C THR A 68 -7.95 -6.39 13.65
N ASP A 69 -6.80 -6.92 14.06
CA ASP A 69 -6.12 -6.54 15.30
C ASP A 69 -5.66 -5.07 15.30
N GLN A 70 -5.42 -4.50 14.11
CA GLN A 70 -5.13 -3.07 13.96
C GLN A 70 -6.37 -2.17 13.98
N GLY A 71 -7.57 -2.71 14.24
CA GLY A 71 -8.80 -1.94 14.36
C GLY A 71 -9.52 -1.71 13.03
N ILE A 72 -9.29 -2.57 12.05
CA ILE A 72 -10.03 -2.60 10.79
C ILE A 72 -11.22 -3.54 10.94
N SER A 73 -12.43 -3.04 10.72
CA SER A 73 -13.65 -3.85 10.77
C SER A 73 -14.07 -4.39 9.42
N LEU A 74 -13.76 -3.65 8.35
CA LEU A 74 -14.21 -3.97 7.00
C LEU A 74 -13.11 -3.69 6.00
N VAL A 75 -12.99 -4.57 5.01
CA VAL A 75 -12.09 -4.42 3.86
C VAL A 75 -12.95 -4.33 2.62
N GLU A 76 -12.85 -3.23 1.89
CA GLU A 76 -13.62 -2.97 0.67
C GLU A 76 -12.72 -2.70 -0.54
N ASP A 77 -13.28 -2.94 -1.72
CA ASP A 77 -12.66 -2.64 -3.00
C ASP A 77 -13.08 -1.24 -3.48
N LEU A 78 -12.11 -0.43 -3.89
CA LEU A 78 -12.32 0.94 -4.38
C LEU A 78 -13.32 1.02 -5.54
N PHE A 79 -13.32 0.03 -6.44
CA PHE A 79 -14.13 0.04 -7.66
C PHE A 79 -15.53 -0.54 -7.48
N ARG A 80 -15.83 -1.12 -6.31
CA ARG A 80 -17.16 -1.66 -6.03
C ARG A 80 -18.04 -0.58 -5.40
N ARG A 81 -19.36 -0.72 -5.60
CA ARG A 81 -20.36 0.12 -4.92
C ARG A 81 -20.34 -0.21 -3.44
N ARG A 82 -20.21 0.82 -2.61
CA ARG A 82 -20.04 0.73 -1.15
C ARG A 82 -21.17 1.45 -0.45
N GLU A 83 -21.51 0.99 0.75
CA GLU A 83 -22.57 1.60 1.56
C GLU A 83 -22.00 2.82 2.32
N PRO A 84 -22.77 3.93 2.41
CA PRO A 84 -22.31 5.09 3.15
C PRO A 84 -22.28 4.80 4.66
N LEU A 85 -21.09 4.91 5.25
CA LEU A 85 -20.82 4.73 6.68
C LEU A 85 -20.23 6.02 7.28
N PRO A 86 -21.02 7.12 7.37
CA PRO A 86 -20.53 8.44 7.77
C PRO A 86 -20.08 8.53 9.23
N SER A 87 -20.32 7.50 10.05
CA SER A 87 -19.85 7.40 11.43
C SER A 87 -18.43 6.82 11.56
N MET A 88 -17.94 6.15 10.50
CA MET A 88 -16.65 5.47 10.49
C MET A 88 -15.57 6.28 9.76
N ASP A 89 -14.31 6.08 10.16
CA ASP A 89 -13.18 6.60 9.40
C ASP A 89 -12.71 5.56 8.38
N ALA A 90 -12.24 6.03 7.23
CA ALA A 90 -11.73 5.19 6.15
C ALA A 90 -10.23 5.36 5.98
N ILE A 91 -9.55 4.25 5.69
CA ILE A 91 -8.14 4.19 5.31
C ILE A 91 -8.10 3.74 3.85
N TYR A 92 -7.60 4.60 2.97
CA TYR A 92 -7.38 4.29 1.57
C TYR A 92 -5.93 3.85 1.39
N PHE A 93 -5.71 2.61 0.97
CA PHE A 93 -4.40 2.13 0.51
C PHE A 93 -4.51 1.85 -0.99
N ILE A 94 -4.04 2.78 -1.82
CA ILE A 94 -4.32 2.81 -3.27
C ILE A 94 -3.08 3.20 -4.08
N GLN A 95 -3.02 2.81 -5.35
CA GLN A 95 -2.01 3.35 -6.27
C GLN A 95 -2.30 4.82 -6.62
N PRO A 96 -1.27 5.65 -6.91
CA PRO A 96 -1.41 7.01 -7.39
C PRO A 96 -1.85 7.04 -8.87
N LEU A 97 -3.02 6.47 -9.17
CA LEU A 97 -3.64 6.45 -10.49
C LEU A 97 -4.74 7.50 -10.57
N LYS A 98 -4.93 8.08 -11.76
CA LYS A 98 -5.97 9.09 -12.00
C LYS A 98 -7.36 8.56 -11.62
N GLU A 99 -7.67 7.34 -12.02
CA GLU A 99 -8.95 6.68 -11.71
C GLU A 99 -9.15 6.54 -10.21
N ASN A 100 -8.14 6.05 -9.49
CA ASN A 100 -8.18 5.88 -8.04
C ASN A 100 -8.41 7.22 -7.31
N VAL A 101 -7.71 8.28 -7.72
CA VAL A 101 -7.86 9.61 -7.13
C VAL A 101 -9.25 10.19 -7.41
N VAL A 102 -9.80 10.01 -8.62
CA VAL A 102 -11.16 10.45 -8.95
C VAL A 102 -12.20 9.71 -8.12
N MET A 103 -12.06 8.39 -7.97
CA MET A 103 -12.96 7.59 -7.11
C MET A 103 -12.90 8.06 -5.65
N PHE A 104 -11.69 8.26 -5.12
CA PHE A 104 -11.49 8.80 -3.78
C PHE A 104 -12.15 10.16 -3.58
N LEU A 105 -11.95 11.09 -4.52
CA LEU A 105 -12.58 12.41 -4.46
C LEU A 105 -14.11 12.29 -4.52
N SER A 106 -14.64 11.42 -5.39
CA SER A 106 -16.08 11.16 -5.48
C SER A 106 -16.66 10.66 -4.16
N ASP A 107 -15.99 9.72 -3.47
CA ASP A 107 -16.46 9.17 -2.20
C ASP A 107 -16.58 10.21 -1.07
N MET A 108 -15.65 11.17 -1.08
CA MET A 108 -15.52 12.19 -0.02
C MET A 108 -16.20 13.51 -0.37
N SER A 109 -16.49 13.73 -1.65
CA SER A 109 -17.20 14.91 -2.15
C SER A 109 -18.68 14.88 -1.76
N GLY A 110 -19.31 16.05 -1.74
CA GLY A 110 -20.76 16.17 -1.52
C GLY A 110 -21.19 16.36 -0.06
N ARG A 111 -22.50 16.56 0.11
CA ARG A 111 -23.15 16.87 1.41
C ARG A 111 -23.12 15.67 2.36
N GLU A 112 -23.29 14.46 1.83
CA GLU A 112 -23.25 13.20 2.57
C GLU A 112 -22.04 12.37 2.08
N PRO A 113 -20.86 12.49 2.71
CA PRO A 113 -19.73 11.64 2.36
C PRO A 113 -19.99 10.19 2.76
N LEU A 114 -19.31 9.27 2.09
CA LEU A 114 -19.34 7.86 2.47
C LEU A 114 -18.71 7.61 3.85
N TYR A 115 -17.74 8.42 4.25
CA TYR A 115 -16.99 8.25 5.51
C TYR A 115 -16.75 9.58 6.22
N ARG A 116 -16.52 9.51 7.54
CA ARG A 116 -16.30 10.69 8.39
C ARG A 116 -14.98 11.40 8.07
N LYS A 117 -13.89 10.64 8.00
CA LYS A 117 -12.54 11.08 7.68
C LYS A 117 -11.85 10.05 6.80
N ALA A 118 -10.97 10.53 5.93
CA ALA A 118 -10.16 9.68 5.08
C ALA A 118 -8.67 9.81 5.41
N PHE A 119 -8.00 8.68 5.60
CA PHE A 119 -6.55 8.57 5.70
C PHE A 119 -6.04 7.92 4.41
N VAL A 120 -5.32 8.66 3.58
CA VAL A 120 -4.88 8.22 2.27
C VAL A 120 -3.40 7.83 2.30
N PHE A 121 -3.11 6.60 1.90
CA PHE A 121 -1.80 6.02 1.79
C PHE A 121 -1.57 5.55 0.35
N PHE A 122 -0.61 6.16 -0.33
CA PHE A 122 -0.25 5.77 -1.69
C PHE A 122 0.79 4.65 -1.68
N SER A 123 0.62 3.65 -2.55
CA SER A 123 1.57 2.54 -2.68
C SER A 123 2.90 2.96 -3.29
N SER A 124 2.90 3.93 -4.21
CA SER A 124 4.08 4.46 -4.90
C SER A 124 4.14 6.00 -4.80
N PRO A 125 5.28 6.63 -5.16
CA PRO A 125 5.43 8.08 -5.10
C PRO A 125 4.34 8.79 -5.88
N ILE A 126 3.69 9.80 -5.30
CA ILE A 126 2.60 10.52 -5.95
C ILE A 126 3.14 11.68 -6.81
N PRO A 127 2.82 11.74 -8.11
CA PRO A 127 3.06 12.92 -8.92
C PRO A 127 2.45 14.19 -8.31
N LYS A 128 3.18 15.31 -8.36
CA LYS A 128 2.73 16.61 -7.82
C LYS A 128 1.38 17.05 -8.40
N GLU A 129 1.08 16.66 -9.63
CA GLU A 129 -0.19 16.93 -10.30
C GLU A 129 -1.39 16.38 -9.54
N PHE A 130 -1.32 15.14 -9.07
CA PHE A 130 -2.42 14.54 -8.30
C PHE A 130 -2.56 15.15 -6.91
N VAL A 131 -1.45 15.53 -6.27
CA VAL A 131 -1.50 16.27 -5.00
C VAL A 131 -2.19 17.63 -5.20
N ASN A 132 -1.87 18.33 -6.28
CA ASN A 132 -2.49 19.62 -6.60
C ASN A 132 -3.98 19.45 -6.92
N HIS A 133 -4.35 18.36 -7.60
CA HIS A 133 -5.75 18.05 -7.88
C HIS A 133 -6.55 17.81 -6.59
N ILE A 134 -6.01 17.02 -5.66
CA ILE A 134 -6.64 16.80 -4.34
C ILE A 134 -6.75 18.11 -3.56
N LYS A 135 -5.72 18.96 -3.61
CA LYS A 135 -5.71 20.28 -2.95
C LYS A 135 -6.68 21.28 -3.58
N SER A 136 -6.98 21.13 -4.87
CA SER A 136 -7.92 22.02 -5.55
C SER A 136 -9.37 21.79 -5.10
N ASP A 137 -9.67 20.61 -4.54
CA ASP A 137 -11.00 20.29 -4.02
C ASP A 137 -11.15 20.70 -2.54
N THR A 138 -11.67 21.91 -2.33
CA THR A 138 -11.88 22.49 -1.00
C THR A 138 -12.90 21.71 -0.16
N SER A 139 -13.77 20.90 -0.77
CA SER A 139 -14.80 20.14 -0.05
C SER A 139 -14.22 18.91 0.66
N VAL A 140 -13.21 18.29 0.05
CA VAL A 140 -12.58 17.06 0.56
C VAL A 140 -11.46 17.37 1.55
N LEU A 141 -10.73 18.48 1.37
CA LEU A 141 -9.58 18.86 2.20
C LEU A 141 -9.80 18.77 3.73
N PRO A 142 -10.91 19.30 4.31
CA PRO A 142 -11.13 19.22 5.76
C PRO A 142 -11.36 17.79 6.27
N ARG A 143 -11.73 16.87 5.38
CA ARG A 143 -12.05 15.47 5.68
C ARG A 143 -10.82 14.57 5.58
N ILE A 144 -9.73 15.05 4.98
CA ILE A 144 -8.47 14.30 4.89
C ILE A 144 -7.73 14.38 6.24
N GLY A 145 -7.59 13.22 6.90
CA GLY A 145 -6.87 13.10 8.16
C GLY A 145 -5.36 12.93 7.98
N ALA A 146 -4.93 12.24 6.92
CA ALA A 146 -3.52 12.13 6.53
C ALA A 146 -3.41 11.81 5.04
N LEU A 147 -2.31 12.24 4.43
CA LEU A 147 -1.90 11.86 3.08
C LEU A 147 -0.41 11.48 3.14
N ARG A 148 -0.09 10.21 2.91
CA ARG A 148 1.27 9.67 3.03
C ARG A 148 1.61 8.74 1.87
N GLU A 149 2.88 8.65 1.55
CA GLU A 149 3.41 7.68 0.59
C GLU A 149 4.07 6.53 1.37
N MET A 150 3.71 5.29 1.03
CA MET A 150 4.30 4.11 1.66
C MET A 150 5.50 3.57 0.88
N ASN A 151 5.57 3.81 -0.44
CA ASN A 151 6.61 3.24 -1.30
C ASN A 151 6.74 1.73 -1.09
N LEU A 152 5.61 1.04 -1.24
CA LEU A 152 5.42 -0.40 -1.14
C LEU A 152 4.63 -0.88 -2.35
N GLU A 153 5.29 -0.97 -3.50
CA GLU A 153 4.70 -1.52 -4.73
C GLU A 153 5.53 -2.71 -5.24
N TYR A 154 5.71 -3.72 -4.38
CA TYR A 154 6.32 -5.00 -4.73
C TYR A 154 5.63 -6.15 -3.99
N PHE A 155 5.73 -7.35 -4.54
CA PHE A 155 5.12 -8.54 -3.94
C PHE A 155 6.23 -9.44 -3.41
N PRO A 156 6.41 -9.56 -2.08
CA PRO A 156 7.34 -10.52 -1.51
C PRO A 156 6.78 -11.93 -1.73
N ILE A 157 7.50 -12.76 -2.50
CA ILE A 157 7.18 -14.19 -2.65
C ILE A 157 7.88 -14.99 -1.56
N GLU A 158 9.17 -14.73 -1.38
CA GLU A 158 10.01 -15.41 -0.39
C GLU A 158 10.82 -14.41 0.42
N THR A 159 11.58 -14.91 1.38
CA THR A 159 12.45 -14.11 2.25
C THR A 159 13.41 -13.21 1.48
N GLN A 160 13.84 -13.63 0.29
CA GLN A 160 14.81 -12.92 -0.57
C GLN A 160 14.31 -12.69 -2.01
N ALA A 161 13.05 -13.03 -2.31
CA ALA A 161 12.51 -12.91 -3.66
C ALA A 161 11.28 -11.99 -3.68
N PHE A 162 11.24 -11.09 -4.66
CA PHE A 162 10.08 -10.26 -4.95
C PHE A 162 9.75 -10.32 -6.44
N ILE A 163 8.49 -10.11 -6.78
CA ILE A 163 8.06 -9.90 -8.15
C ILE A 163 7.50 -8.49 -8.33
N THR A 164 7.62 -8.00 -9.56
CA THR A 164 7.04 -6.72 -10.00
C THR A 164 5.72 -6.92 -10.75
N ASP A 165 5.06 -8.08 -10.63
CA ASP A 165 3.71 -8.43 -11.14
C ASP A 165 3.35 -7.72 -12.46
N HIS A 166 4.10 -8.02 -13.52
CA HIS A 166 3.86 -7.49 -14.85
C HIS A 166 3.77 -8.65 -15.84
N GLU A 167 2.57 -9.21 -15.97
CA GLU A 167 2.29 -10.45 -16.72
C GLU A 167 2.74 -10.39 -18.19
N ARG A 168 2.68 -9.21 -18.82
CA ARG A 168 3.07 -9.00 -20.23
C ARG A 168 4.46 -8.40 -20.41
N ALA A 169 5.29 -8.34 -19.37
CA ALA A 169 6.63 -7.74 -19.46
C ALA A 169 7.49 -8.35 -20.57
N LEU A 170 7.42 -9.67 -20.77
CA LEU A 170 8.20 -10.35 -21.80
C LEU A 170 7.76 -9.93 -23.21
N GLU A 171 6.45 -9.83 -23.43
CA GLU A 171 5.86 -9.41 -24.70
C GLU A 171 6.08 -7.91 -24.95
N ASP A 172 5.89 -7.06 -23.95
CA ASP A 172 6.03 -5.60 -24.10
C ASP A 172 7.50 -5.15 -24.24
N LEU A 173 8.47 -5.95 -23.77
CA LEU A 173 9.90 -5.64 -23.86
C LEU A 173 10.62 -6.34 -25.03
N PHE A 174 10.22 -7.57 -25.36
CA PHE A 174 10.91 -8.41 -26.35
C PHE A 174 10.00 -8.89 -27.48
N GLY A 175 8.71 -8.56 -27.46
CA GLY A 175 7.79 -8.84 -28.56
C GLY A 175 8.13 -7.99 -29.78
N ASP A 176 7.91 -8.57 -30.95
CA ASP A 176 8.02 -7.85 -32.21
C ASP A 176 6.82 -6.91 -32.30
N VAL A 177 7.06 -5.58 -32.30
CA VAL A 177 6.20 -4.44 -32.76
C VAL A 177 6.39 -3.15 -31.93
N GLU A 178 7.17 -2.22 -32.50
CA GLU A 178 6.90 -0.79 -32.84
C GLU A 178 6.16 0.19 -31.89
N ASN A 179 5.90 -0.12 -30.62
CA ASN A 179 5.26 0.87 -29.72
C ASN A 179 6.19 1.33 -28.58
N PRO A 180 7.10 2.30 -28.84
CA PRO A 180 8.06 2.77 -27.84
C PRO A 180 7.38 3.33 -26.59
N ARG A 181 6.10 3.74 -26.69
CA ARG A 181 5.32 4.21 -25.53
C ARG A 181 4.99 3.08 -24.55
N LYS A 182 4.60 1.91 -25.04
CA LYS A 182 4.31 0.73 -24.18
C LYS A 182 5.59 0.23 -23.52
N PHE A 183 6.67 0.13 -24.30
CA PHE A 183 8.00 -0.22 -23.81
C PHE A 183 8.46 0.70 -22.66
N ASN A 184 8.41 2.02 -22.88
CA ASN A 184 8.81 2.99 -21.86
C ASN A 184 7.87 2.96 -20.63
N ALA A 185 6.57 2.75 -20.82
CA ALA A 185 5.62 2.63 -19.71
C ALA A 185 5.90 1.37 -18.86
N CYS A 186 6.16 0.23 -19.49
CA CYS A 186 6.57 -1.02 -18.84
C CYS A 186 7.87 -0.82 -18.04
N LEU A 187 8.91 -0.26 -18.68
CA LEU A 187 10.19 0.02 -18.00
C LEU A 187 10.03 0.97 -16.81
N ASN A 188 9.27 2.05 -16.97
CA ASN A 188 9.04 3.00 -15.88
C ASN A 188 8.30 2.35 -14.71
N SER A 189 7.29 1.52 -14.99
CA SER A 189 6.57 0.77 -13.96
C SER A 189 7.53 -0.16 -13.20
N MET A 190 8.34 -0.94 -13.91
CA MET A 190 9.35 -1.81 -13.29
C MET A 190 10.38 -1.04 -12.47
N ALA A 191 10.88 0.08 -13.00
CA ALA A 191 11.85 0.94 -12.32
C ALA A 191 11.28 1.52 -11.01
N ILE A 192 10.03 2.00 -11.03
CA ILE A 192 9.33 2.49 -9.84
C ILE A 192 9.21 1.36 -8.81
N ARG A 193 8.75 0.18 -9.22
CA ARG A 193 8.58 -0.97 -8.30
C ARG A 193 9.91 -1.36 -7.66
N ILE A 194 10.98 -1.46 -8.45
CA ILE A 194 12.34 -1.72 -7.94
C ILE A 194 12.79 -0.61 -6.98
N ALA A 195 12.56 0.66 -7.32
CA ALA A 195 12.89 1.78 -6.44
C ALA A 195 12.14 1.70 -5.10
N THR A 196 10.87 1.27 -5.10
CA THR A 196 10.10 1.07 -3.85
C THR A 196 10.68 -0.05 -2.97
N VAL A 197 11.26 -1.09 -3.57
CA VAL A 197 11.99 -2.13 -2.80
C VAL A 197 13.19 -1.53 -2.08
N PHE A 198 13.99 -0.70 -2.75
CA PHE A 198 15.13 -0.04 -2.11
C PHE A 198 14.69 0.95 -1.03
N ALA A 199 13.61 1.69 -1.27
CA ALA A 199 13.04 2.59 -0.28
C ALA A 199 12.50 1.83 0.94
N SER A 200 11.89 0.65 0.76
CA SER A 200 11.30 -0.12 1.84
C SER A 200 12.33 -0.80 2.74
N LEU A 201 13.45 -1.24 2.17
CA LEU A 201 14.55 -1.87 2.91
C LEU A 201 15.31 -0.89 3.82
N LYS A 202 15.01 0.42 3.75
CA LYS A 202 15.78 1.48 4.43
C LYS A 202 17.28 1.28 4.22
N CYS A 203 17.71 0.90 3.00
CA CYS A 203 19.14 0.86 2.69
C CYS A 203 19.71 2.25 2.99
N PRO A 204 20.63 2.38 3.96
CA PRO A 204 21.34 3.63 4.17
C PRO A 204 22.02 4.03 2.86
N ALA A 205 22.10 5.32 2.56
CA ALA A 205 22.70 5.85 1.33
C ALA A 205 24.12 5.30 1.05
N GLU A 206 24.81 4.77 2.06
CA GLU A 206 26.12 4.11 1.97
C GLU A 206 26.12 2.75 1.23
N ILE A 207 24.96 2.10 1.11
CA ILE A 207 24.77 0.84 0.36
C ILE A 207 23.83 1.09 -0.83
N SER A 208 23.96 2.25 -1.47
CA SER A 208 23.30 2.47 -2.76
C SER A 208 23.74 1.37 -3.73
N PRO A 209 22.82 0.57 -4.27
CA PRO A 209 23.18 -0.45 -5.26
C PRO A 209 23.86 0.25 -6.43
N LYS A 210 25.12 -0.11 -6.71
CA LYS A 210 25.79 0.36 -7.92
C LYS A 210 25.06 -0.24 -9.10
N ILE A 211 24.28 0.58 -9.81
CA ILE A 211 23.71 0.21 -11.11
C ILE A 211 24.90 -0.12 -12.02
N ARG A 212 25.14 -1.40 -12.27
CA ARG A 212 26.16 -1.83 -13.24
C ARG A 212 25.65 -1.46 -14.63
N ARG A 213 26.45 -0.64 -15.33
CA ARG A 213 26.28 -0.37 -16.76
C ARG A 213 26.61 -1.62 -17.57
#